data_AF-A0A2E9BI81-F1
#
_entry.id   AF-A0A2E9BI81-F1
#
_cell.length_a   1.000
_cell.length_b   1.000
_cell.length_c   1.000
_cell.angle_alpha   90.00
_cell.angle_beta   90.00
_cell.angle_gamma   90.00
#
_symmetry.space_group_name_H-M   'P 1'
#
loop_
_entity.id
_entity.type
_entity.pdbx_description
1 polymer ?
#
loop_
_entity_poly.entity_id
_entity_poly.type
_entity_poly.pdbx_seq_one_letter_code
_entity_poly.pdbx_strand_id
1 'polypeptide(L)'
;MVSKAFQKSGFSLVAVDAQKNKSTIFQFRFDAYPKVEPKPMIFISADELFDERKRCNPCFLRFAEIRNASEFQALPWMTQYELSALLVPAIDNAYATIESSGREHRDPAWGGFNYKRQWAGERNLFGNSFTGIDESSLKEAIVGAYRNAGFIPVETKAGTRASAQLLTFNFPVDPAKEGGALYTVRIDSQYDVDGRCHPCEITEQYDPYQQLPPAGLSGIASRATLDSRFTAARSAAYETMRADLERHLRPGSVFSIPPTQAALGSPRPRPMPMPVT
;
A
#
# COMPACT_ATOMS: atom_id res chain seq x y z
N MET A 1 -13.24 -10.09 -29.18
CA MET A 1 -13.50 -10.28 -27.74
C MET A 1 -12.74 -9.26 -26.90
N VAL A 2 -11.41 -9.23 -27.00
CA VAL A 2 -10.51 -8.30 -26.27
C VAL A 2 -10.95 -6.84 -26.36
N SER A 3 -11.10 -6.28 -27.58
CA SER A 3 -11.51 -4.88 -27.75
C SER A 3 -12.84 -4.55 -27.08
N LYS A 4 -13.84 -5.42 -27.23
CA LYS A 4 -15.17 -5.21 -26.61
C LYS A 4 -15.11 -5.24 -25.08
N ALA A 5 -14.29 -6.13 -24.51
CA ALA A 5 -14.14 -6.23 -23.06
C ALA A 5 -13.46 -4.98 -22.48
N PHE A 6 -12.38 -4.51 -23.10
CA PHE A 6 -11.70 -3.27 -22.71
C PHE A 6 -12.60 -2.04 -22.90
N GLN A 7 -13.33 -1.95 -24.02
CA GLN A 7 -14.30 -0.87 -24.22
C GLN A 7 -15.39 -0.82 -23.14
N LYS A 8 -15.90 -1.98 -22.71
CA LYS A 8 -16.86 -2.05 -21.60
C LYS A 8 -16.28 -1.60 -20.25
N SER A 9 -14.96 -1.73 -20.06
CA SER A 9 -14.26 -1.28 -18.86
C SER A 9 -13.77 0.17 -18.94
N GLY A 10 -14.22 0.98 -19.91
CA GLY A 10 -13.87 2.40 -19.99
C GLY A 10 -12.59 2.72 -20.76
N PHE A 11 -12.13 1.80 -21.61
CA PHE A 11 -10.98 2.02 -22.49
C PHE A 11 -11.41 2.33 -23.93
N SER A 12 -10.72 3.25 -24.61
CA SER A 12 -10.87 3.44 -26.04
C SER A 12 -9.81 2.65 -26.80
N LEU A 13 -10.22 1.90 -27.82
CA LEU A 13 -9.29 1.22 -28.72
C LEU A 13 -8.58 2.27 -29.59
N VAL A 14 -7.24 2.27 -29.57
CA VAL A 14 -6.40 3.18 -30.34
C VAL A 14 -5.90 2.50 -31.62
N ALA A 15 -5.31 1.32 -31.48
CA ALA A 15 -4.75 0.59 -32.60
C ALA A 15 -4.75 -0.93 -32.34
N VAL A 16 -4.68 -1.70 -33.42
CA VAL A 16 -4.44 -3.14 -33.39
C VAL A 16 -3.31 -3.42 -34.37
N ASP A 17 -2.20 -3.95 -33.86
CA ASP A 17 -1.02 -4.28 -34.67
C ASP A 17 -0.84 -5.80 -34.70
N ALA A 18 -1.07 -6.39 -35.87
CA ALA A 18 -0.89 -7.82 -36.09
C ALA A 18 0.56 -8.07 -36.55
N GLN A 19 1.41 -8.54 -35.63
CA GLN A 19 2.80 -8.83 -35.97
C GLN A 19 2.92 -10.15 -36.73
N LYS A 20 3.61 -10.14 -37.87
CA LYS A 20 3.91 -11.37 -38.63
C LYS A 20 4.67 -12.35 -37.73
N ASN A 21 4.11 -13.55 -37.55
CA ASN A 21 4.65 -14.66 -36.76
C ASN A 21 4.82 -14.37 -35.25
N LYS A 22 4.04 -13.43 -34.70
CA LYS A 22 4.06 -13.02 -33.28
C LYS A 22 2.63 -12.67 -32.80
N SER A 23 2.54 -12.08 -31.61
CA SER A 23 1.30 -11.58 -31.03
C SER A 23 0.65 -10.45 -31.80
N THR A 24 -0.67 -10.44 -31.79
CA THR A 24 -1.47 -9.24 -32.02
C THR A 24 -1.38 -8.33 -30.80
N ILE A 25 -0.99 -7.08 -30.99
CA ILE A 25 -0.95 -6.07 -29.93
C ILE A 25 -2.17 -5.17 -30.06
N PHE A 26 -3.01 -5.19 -29.03
CA PHE A 26 -4.09 -4.23 -28.86
C PHE A 26 -3.61 -3.05 -28.04
N GLN A 27 -3.81 -1.85 -28.56
CA GLN A 27 -3.47 -0.60 -27.88
C GLN A 27 -4.76 0.09 -27.46
N PHE A 28 -4.84 0.41 -26.17
CA PHE A 28 -5.98 1.07 -25.57
C PHE A 28 -5.55 2.34 -24.84
N ARG A 29 -6.45 3.31 -24.79
CA ARG A 29 -6.33 4.51 -23.96
C ARG A 29 -7.36 4.44 -22.84
N PHE A 30 -6.97 4.74 -21.61
CA PHE A 30 -7.89 4.80 -20.47
C PHE A 30 -8.52 6.18 -20.36
N ASP A 31 -9.81 6.29 -20.69
CA ASP A 31 -10.50 7.57 -20.76
C ASP A 31 -11.37 7.88 -19.52
N ALA A 32 -11.52 6.91 -18.62
CA ALA A 32 -12.42 7.04 -17.46
C ALA A 32 -11.92 7.99 -16.35
N TYR A 33 -10.68 8.50 -16.44
CA TYR A 33 -10.16 9.53 -15.54
C TYR A 33 -9.83 10.82 -16.33
N PRO A 34 -10.79 11.77 -16.46
CA PRO A 34 -10.65 12.91 -17.35
C PRO A 34 -9.60 13.93 -16.90
N LYS A 35 -9.27 13.97 -15.60
CA LYS A 35 -8.39 14.97 -14.99
C LYS A 35 -6.88 14.72 -15.20
N VAL A 36 -6.48 13.53 -15.62
CA VAL A 36 -5.07 13.20 -15.87
C VAL A 36 -4.71 13.37 -17.33
N GLU A 37 -3.66 14.12 -17.59
CA GLU A 37 -2.92 14.08 -18.84
C GLU A 37 -1.43 13.87 -18.52
N PRO A 38 -0.73 13.03 -19.28
CA PRO A 38 -1.20 12.23 -20.42
C PRO A 38 -2.09 11.03 -20.01
N LYS A 39 -3.01 10.58 -20.86
CA LYS A 39 -3.86 9.40 -20.57
C LYS A 39 -3.04 8.09 -20.51
N PRO A 40 -3.37 7.11 -19.63
CA PRO A 40 -2.75 5.79 -19.63
C PRO A 40 -2.96 5.03 -20.92
N MET A 41 -1.87 4.51 -21.45
CA MET A 41 -1.83 3.70 -22.67
C MET A 41 -1.58 2.24 -22.31
N ILE A 42 -2.59 1.40 -22.50
CA ILE A 42 -2.57 -0.01 -22.15
C ILE A 42 -2.31 -0.86 -23.37
N PHE A 43 -1.25 -1.65 -23.30
CA PHE A 43 -0.82 -2.55 -24.37
C PHE A 43 -1.08 -3.99 -23.94
N ILE A 44 -1.77 -4.72 -24.82
CA ILE A 44 -2.17 -6.09 -24.56
C ILE A 44 -1.73 -6.94 -25.73
N SER A 45 -0.81 -7.84 -25.46
CA SER A 45 -0.35 -8.82 -26.44
C SER A 45 -1.22 -10.07 -26.36
N ALA A 46 -1.66 -10.56 -27.51
CA ALA A 46 -2.39 -11.81 -27.69
C ALA A 46 -1.68 -12.63 -28.77
N ASP A 47 -1.08 -13.77 -28.39
CA ASP A 47 -0.24 -14.55 -29.31
C ASP A 47 -1.00 -15.25 -30.45
N GLU A 48 -2.30 -15.57 -30.32
CA GLU A 48 -3.12 -16.19 -31.39
C GLU A 48 -4.59 -15.72 -31.39
N LEU A 49 -5.22 -15.70 -32.58
CA LEU A 49 -6.67 -15.53 -32.80
C LEU A 49 -7.30 -16.91 -33.12
N PHE A 50 -8.62 -17.04 -32.93
CA PHE A 50 -9.41 -18.28 -33.09
C PHE A 50 -8.85 -19.27 -34.13
N ASP A 51 -8.72 -20.55 -33.73
CA ASP A 51 -8.35 -21.61 -34.66
C ASP A 51 -9.46 -21.82 -35.73
N GLU A 52 -9.15 -22.57 -36.79
CA GLU A 52 -10.09 -22.91 -37.87
C GLU A 52 -11.37 -23.62 -37.39
N ARG A 53 -11.37 -24.14 -36.15
CA ARG A 53 -12.49 -24.81 -35.50
C ARG A 53 -13.24 -23.91 -34.52
N LYS A 54 -12.97 -22.60 -34.53
CA LYS A 54 -13.53 -21.58 -33.62
C LYS A 54 -13.23 -21.87 -32.14
N ARG A 55 -12.24 -22.71 -31.83
CA ARG A 55 -11.77 -22.91 -30.46
C ARG A 55 -10.78 -21.80 -30.14
N CYS A 56 -11.00 -21.18 -29.00
CA CYS A 56 -10.15 -20.15 -28.44
C CYS A 56 -9.52 -20.75 -27.19
N ASN A 57 -8.24 -21.04 -27.26
CA ASN A 57 -7.51 -21.27 -26.03
C ASN A 57 -7.68 -20.01 -25.15
N PRO A 58 -7.84 -20.09 -23.81
CA PRO A 58 -7.86 -18.90 -22.98
C PRO A 58 -6.48 -18.19 -22.95
N CYS A 59 -5.51 -18.74 -23.67
CA CYS A 59 -4.10 -18.44 -23.77
C CYS A 59 -3.95 -17.60 -25.04
N PHE A 60 -3.52 -16.35 -25.05
CA PHE A 60 -2.19 -15.89 -24.66
C PHE A 60 -2.25 -14.39 -24.38
N LEU A 61 -3.26 -13.95 -23.64
CA LEU A 61 -3.24 -12.57 -23.15
C LEU A 61 -2.08 -12.44 -22.18
N ARG A 62 -1.02 -11.78 -22.64
CA ARG A 62 0.06 -11.36 -21.75
C ARG A 62 -0.48 -10.30 -20.80
N PHE A 63 0.22 -10.10 -19.68
CA PHE A 63 -0.12 -9.02 -18.76
C PHE A 63 -0.18 -7.69 -19.50
N ALA A 64 -1.21 -6.92 -19.18
CA ALA A 64 -1.36 -5.55 -19.67
C ALA A 64 -0.14 -4.73 -19.25
N GLU A 65 0.53 -4.12 -20.22
CA GLU A 65 1.62 -3.17 -19.99
C GLU A 65 1.07 -1.75 -20.05
N ILE A 66 1.36 -0.93 -19.03
CA ILE A 66 1.10 0.50 -19.05
C ILE A 66 2.32 1.18 -19.69
N ARG A 67 2.26 1.48 -20.99
CA ARG A 67 3.43 1.96 -21.75
C ARG A 67 4.03 3.24 -21.22
N ASN A 68 3.20 4.15 -20.75
CA ASN A 68 3.61 5.42 -20.18
C ASN A 68 3.60 5.42 -18.65
N ALA A 69 3.87 4.28 -18.01
CA ALA A 69 3.96 4.18 -16.55
C ALA A 69 4.87 5.25 -15.91
N SER A 70 6.00 5.57 -16.55
CA SER A 70 6.95 6.57 -16.06
C SER A 70 6.39 7.99 -16.03
N GLU A 71 5.48 8.35 -16.94
CA GLU A 71 4.82 9.66 -16.96
C GLU A 71 3.91 9.84 -15.73
N PHE A 72 3.35 8.73 -15.23
CA PHE A 72 2.52 8.75 -14.02
C PHE A 72 3.33 8.86 -12.74
N GLN A 73 4.56 8.33 -12.71
CA GLN A 73 5.44 8.42 -11.53
C GLN A 73 5.79 9.88 -11.16
N ALA A 74 5.72 10.80 -12.13
CA ALA A 74 5.98 12.22 -11.92
C ALA A 74 4.75 13.00 -11.42
N LEU A 75 3.55 12.40 -11.39
CA LEU A 75 2.34 13.08 -10.94
C LEU A 75 2.31 13.21 -9.40
N PRO A 76 1.55 14.16 -8.84
CA PRO A 76 1.24 14.15 -7.42
C PRO A 76 0.65 12.80 -7.02
N TRP A 77 1.03 12.27 -5.86
CA TRP A 77 0.64 10.90 -5.51
C TRP A 77 -0.90 10.71 -5.52
N MET A 78 -1.69 11.74 -5.15
CA MET A 78 -3.16 11.62 -5.09
C MET A 78 -3.72 11.35 -6.48
N THR A 79 -3.11 12.00 -7.48
CA THR A 79 -3.42 11.78 -8.88
C THR A 79 -2.99 10.38 -9.32
N GLN A 80 -1.81 9.91 -8.90
CA GLN A 80 -1.36 8.52 -9.17
C GLN A 80 -2.31 7.49 -8.55
N TYR A 81 -2.79 7.76 -7.33
CA TYR A 81 -3.70 6.91 -6.59
C TYR A 81 -5.09 6.89 -7.24
N GLU A 82 -5.72 8.05 -7.47
CA GLU A 82 -7.04 8.15 -8.10
C GLU A 82 -7.02 7.46 -9.47
N LEU A 83 -5.92 7.65 -10.22
CA LEU A 83 -5.71 6.97 -11.49
C LEU A 83 -5.61 5.45 -11.29
N SER A 84 -4.80 4.97 -10.35
CA SER A 84 -4.61 3.52 -10.12
C SER A 84 -5.88 2.85 -9.61
N ALA A 85 -6.62 3.52 -8.72
CA ALA A 85 -7.89 3.06 -8.16
C ALA A 85 -9.00 2.94 -9.22
N LEU A 86 -8.89 3.64 -10.35
CA LEU A 86 -9.80 3.49 -11.49
C LEU A 86 -9.23 2.51 -12.53
N LEU A 87 -7.93 2.62 -12.84
CA LEU A 87 -7.27 1.89 -13.92
C LEU A 87 -7.14 0.40 -13.60
N VAL A 88 -6.64 0.04 -12.42
CA VAL A 88 -6.39 -1.38 -12.07
C VAL A 88 -7.70 -2.17 -12.02
N PRO A 89 -8.78 -1.70 -11.36
CA PRO A 89 -10.07 -2.39 -11.43
C PRO A 89 -10.64 -2.50 -12.85
N ALA A 90 -10.44 -1.48 -13.69
CA ALA A 90 -10.90 -1.51 -15.07
C ALA A 90 -10.19 -2.61 -15.88
N ILE A 91 -8.87 -2.77 -15.69
CA ILE A 91 -8.10 -3.89 -16.25
C ILE A 91 -8.64 -5.22 -15.70
N ASP A 92 -8.75 -5.36 -14.37
CA ASP A 92 -9.26 -6.57 -13.72
C ASP A 92 -10.64 -6.99 -14.28
N ASN A 93 -11.55 -6.04 -14.46
CA ASN A 93 -12.89 -6.28 -15.01
C ASN A 93 -12.86 -6.64 -16.50
N ALA A 94 -11.95 -6.05 -17.28
CA ALA A 94 -11.79 -6.41 -18.69
C ALA A 94 -11.30 -7.87 -18.82
N TYR A 95 -10.29 -8.26 -18.03
CA TYR A 95 -9.79 -9.64 -17.99
C TYR A 95 -10.85 -10.63 -17.49
N ALA A 96 -11.61 -10.29 -16.44
CA ALA A 96 -12.73 -11.13 -15.98
C ALA A 96 -13.84 -11.30 -17.03
N THR A 97 -14.15 -10.23 -17.78
CA THR A 97 -15.11 -10.27 -18.89
C THR A 97 -14.62 -11.17 -20.01
N ILE A 98 -13.32 -11.12 -20.34
CA ILE A 98 -12.70 -11.98 -21.34
C ILE A 98 -12.75 -13.44 -20.88
N GLU A 99 -12.35 -13.73 -19.64
CA GLU A 99 -12.39 -15.07 -19.07
C GLU A 99 -13.82 -15.64 -19.14
N SER A 100 -14.82 -14.87 -18.69
CA SER A 100 -16.22 -15.29 -18.71
C SER A 100 -16.74 -15.53 -20.13
N SER A 101 -16.45 -14.63 -21.07
CA SER A 101 -16.92 -14.73 -22.45
C SER A 101 -16.18 -15.81 -23.25
N GLY A 102 -14.94 -16.12 -22.86
CA GLY A 102 -14.09 -17.12 -23.50
C GLY A 102 -14.36 -18.55 -23.04
N ARG A 103 -15.12 -18.77 -21.94
CA ARG A 103 -15.37 -20.11 -21.38
C ARG A 103 -15.92 -21.12 -22.40
N GLU A 104 -16.85 -20.69 -23.24
CA GLU A 104 -17.50 -21.54 -24.25
C GLU A 104 -16.56 -21.98 -25.37
N HIS A 105 -15.46 -21.26 -25.56
CA HIS A 105 -14.50 -21.49 -26.64
C HIS A 105 -13.22 -22.18 -26.15
N ARG A 106 -13.12 -22.42 -24.84
CA ARG A 106 -11.92 -22.88 -24.13
C ARG A 106 -11.55 -24.32 -24.47
N ASP A 107 -10.28 -24.58 -24.76
CA ASP A 107 -9.75 -25.95 -24.86
C ASP A 107 -9.71 -26.60 -23.45
N PRO A 108 -10.39 -27.75 -23.22
CA PRO A 108 -10.34 -28.47 -21.96
C PRO A 108 -8.94 -28.93 -21.54
N ALA A 109 -8.00 -29.05 -22.47
CA ALA A 109 -6.63 -29.48 -22.20
C ALA A 109 -5.77 -28.38 -21.51
N TRP A 110 -6.22 -27.12 -21.51
CA TRP A 110 -5.47 -25.99 -20.95
C TRP A 110 -6.03 -25.51 -19.60
N GLY A 111 -5.18 -25.61 -18.57
CA GLY A 111 -5.52 -25.57 -17.15
C GLY A 111 -5.96 -24.23 -16.54
N GLY A 112 -5.98 -23.11 -17.25
CA GLY A 112 -6.48 -21.85 -16.65
C GLY A 112 -6.38 -20.62 -17.54
N PHE A 113 -7.16 -19.59 -17.19
CA PHE A 113 -6.84 -18.22 -17.59
C PHE A 113 -5.75 -17.70 -16.64
N ASN A 114 -4.55 -17.40 -17.16
CA ASN A 114 -3.41 -17.00 -16.34
C ASN A 114 -3.43 -15.49 -16.01
N TYR A 115 -4.51 -15.06 -15.36
CA TYR A 115 -4.62 -13.71 -14.82
C TYR A 115 -5.14 -13.78 -13.40
N LYS A 116 -4.41 -13.17 -12.48
CA LYS A 116 -4.88 -12.92 -11.13
C LYS A 116 -5.28 -11.46 -11.04
N ARG A 117 -6.49 -11.21 -10.52
CA ARG A 117 -6.92 -9.85 -10.17
C ARG A 117 -5.82 -9.15 -9.40
N GLN A 118 -5.39 -8.01 -9.92
CA GLN A 118 -4.34 -7.20 -9.32
C GLN A 118 -4.95 -6.23 -8.30
N TRP A 119 -6.20 -5.83 -8.50
CA TRP A 119 -6.92 -5.04 -7.52
C TRP A 119 -7.39 -5.92 -6.38
N ALA A 120 -6.74 -5.77 -5.22
CA ALA A 120 -7.10 -6.48 -3.99
C ALA A 120 -8.18 -5.74 -3.16
N GLY A 121 -8.92 -4.81 -3.79
CA GLY A 121 -9.71 -3.79 -3.11
C GLY A 121 -8.87 -2.56 -2.78
N GLU A 122 -9.50 -1.55 -2.18
CA GLU A 122 -8.76 -0.46 -1.51
C GLU A 122 -7.99 -1.01 -0.32
N ARG A 123 -6.84 -1.62 -0.61
CA ARG A 123 -5.85 -1.91 0.41
C ARG A 123 -5.04 -0.66 0.60
N ASN A 124 -4.84 -0.29 1.84
CA ASN A 124 -3.85 0.69 2.25
C ASN A 124 -2.47 0.19 1.81
N LEU A 125 -2.11 0.43 0.55
CA LEU A 125 -0.85 0.02 -0.07
C LEU A 125 0.37 0.58 0.69
N PHE A 126 0.15 1.63 1.47
CA PHE A 126 1.17 2.38 2.22
C PHE A 126 0.81 2.53 3.71
N GLY A 127 -0.10 1.71 4.26
CA GLY A 127 -0.58 1.88 5.64
C GLY A 127 -1.60 3.01 5.78
N ASN A 128 -1.62 3.73 6.90
CA ASN A 128 -2.65 4.74 7.16
C ASN A 128 -2.33 6.06 6.43
N SER A 129 -3.12 6.39 5.40
CA SER A 129 -3.02 7.63 4.62
C SER A 129 -4.14 8.61 4.98
N PHE A 130 -3.78 9.82 5.39
CA PHE A 130 -4.71 10.84 5.87
C PHE A 130 -4.85 12.00 4.88
N THR A 131 -6.08 12.49 4.73
CA THR A 131 -6.43 13.60 3.84
C THR A 131 -7.27 14.65 4.57
N GLY A 132 -7.02 15.93 4.29
CA GLY A 132 -7.86 17.03 4.79
C GLY A 132 -7.75 17.32 6.29
N ILE A 133 -6.68 16.85 6.94
CA ILE A 133 -6.28 17.20 8.31
C ILE A 133 -5.02 18.06 8.25
N ASP A 134 -4.91 19.10 9.08
CA ASP A 134 -3.70 19.92 9.15
C ASP A 134 -2.54 19.20 9.85
N GLU A 135 -1.31 19.58 9.51
CA GLU A 135 -0.07 19.02 10.06
C GLU A 135 -0.06 18.97 11.60
N SER A 136 -0.46 20.08 12.25
CA SER A 136 -0.47 20.21 13.70
C SER A 136 -1.44 19.23 14.35
N SER A 137 -2.68 19.18 13.86
CA SER A 137 -3.72 18.29 14.37
C SER A 137 -3.35 16.83 14.17
N LEU A 138 -2.76 16.47 13.02
CA LEU A 138 -2.32 15.09 12.78
C LEU A 138 -1.24 14.68 13.79
N LYS A 139 -0.23 15.53 14.01
CA LYS A 139 0.82 15.27 15.00
C LYS A 139 0.27 15.18 16.41
N GLU A 140 -0.60 16.11 16.79
CA GLU A 140 -1.17 16.17 18.12
C GLU A 140 -2.00 14.91 18.42
N ALA A 141 -2.81 14.45 17.47
CA ALA A 141 -3.56 13.20 17.60
C ALA A 141 -2.64 11.98 17.80
N ILE A 142 -1.58 11.86 16.99
CA ILE A 142 -0.61 10.74 17.13
C ILE A 142 0.10 10.82 18.48
N VAL A 143 0.67 11.98 18.82
CA VAL A 143 1.40 12.18 20.07
C VAL A 143 0.49 11.94 21.28
N GLY A 144 -0.75 12.44 21.23
CA GLY A 144 -1.77 12.24 22.24
C GLY A 144 -2.11 10.77 22.45
N ALA A 145 -2.32 10.02 21.36
CA ALA A 145 -2.62 8.59 21.43
C ALA A 145 -1.50 7.78 22.09
N TYR A 146 -0.24 8.01 21.70
CA TYR A 146 0.90 7.32 22.33
C TYR A 146 1.12 7.78 23.78
N ARG A 147 0.96 9.07 24.07
CA ARG A 147 1.06 9.61 25.43
C ARG A 147 0.02 8.96 26.36
N ASN A 148 -1.23 8.87 25.92
CA ASN A 148 -2.31 8.25 26.69
C ASN A 148 -2.09 6.76 26.91
N ALA A 149 -1.36 6.09 26.02
CA ALA A 149 -0.95 4.70 26.18
C ALA A 149 0.29 4.49 27.07
N GLY A 150 0.87 5.56 27.64
CA GLY A 150 2.00 5.49 28.55
C GLY A 150 3.38 5.62 27.90
N PHE A 151 3.43 6.04 26.64
CA PHE A 151 4.69 6.43 26.00
C PHE A 151 5.06 7.88 26.34
N ILE A 152 6.35 8.16 26.45
CA ILE A 152 6.87 9.50 26.72
C ILE A 152 7.39 10.08 25.39
N PRO A 153 6.81 11.17 24.86
CA PRO A 153 7.32 11.78 23.63
C PRO A 153 8.73 12.32 23.84
N VAL A 154 9.62 12.05 22.89
CA VAL A 154 10.98 12.59 22.88
C VAL A 154 10.97 13.82 22.00
N GLU A 155 11.32 14.99 22.56
CA GLU A 155 11.39 16.23 21.79
C GLU A 155 12.54 16.16 20.78
N THR A 156 12.21 15.92 19.52
CA THR A 156 13.11 16.16 18.38
C THR A 156 12.95 17.60 17.93
N LYS A 157 14.06 18.36 17.85
CA LYS A 157 14.06 19.69 17.25
C LYS A 157 13.52 19.60 15.83
N ALA A 158 12.33 20.13 15.59
CA ALA A 158 11.68 20.12 14.30
C ALA A 158 12.54 20.92 13.30
N GLY A 159 13.04 20.24 12.26
CA GLY A 159 13.47 20.92 11.05
C GLY A 159 12.23 21.50 10.36
N THR A 160 12.33 22.73 9.88
CA THR A 160 11.32 23.39 9.05
C THR A 160 10.79 22.46 7.95
N ARG A 161 9.46 22.32 7.84
CA ARG A 161 8.69 21.66 6.76
C ARG A 161 9.47 20.56 6.01
N ALA A 162 9.92 19.55 6.74
CA ALA A 162 10.48 18.36 6.11
C ALA A 162 9.36 17.50 5.51
N SER A 163 9.59 16.96 4.31
CA SER A 163 8.68 16.02 3.63
C SER A 163 8.55 14.68 4.36
N ALA A 164 9.42 14.40 5.33
CA ALA A 164 9.30 13.28 6.24
C ALA A 164 9.64 13.73 7.66
N GLN A 165 8.85 13.28 8.63
CA GLN A 165 9.01 13.64 10.03
C GLN A 165 8.99 12.41 10.91
N LEU A 166 9.81 12.42 11.96
CA LEU A 166 9.93 11.31 12.90
C LEU A 166 9.39 11.74 14.25
N LEU A 167 8.31 11.10 14.69
CA LEU A 167 7.80 11.19 16.03
C LEU A 167 8.41 10.04 16.85
N THR A 168 9.31 10.37 17.77
CA THR A 168 9.98 9.38 18.61
C THR A 168 9.37 9.40 20.00
N PHE A 169 9.17 8.20 20.53
CA PHE A 169 8.57 7.94 21.82
C PHE A 169 9.47 6.99 22.62
N ASN A 170 9.59 7.22 23.92
CA ASN A 170 10.23 6.32 24.85
C ASN A 170 9.17 5.54 25.64
N PHE A 171 9.21 4.21 25.57
CA PHE A 171 8.40 3.35 26.43
C PHE A 171 9.22 2.91 27.65
N PRO A 172 8.85 3.30 28.87
CA PRO A 172 9.65 3.04 30.06
C PRO A 172 9.69 1.54 30.39
N VAL A 173 10.90 0.98 30.45
CA VAL A 173 11.13 -0.40 30.91
C VAL A 173 10.79 -0.51 32.41
N ASP A 174 11.28 0.46 33.17
CA ASP A 174 11.00 0.67 34.59
C ASP A 174 10.39 2.08 34.74
N PRO A 175 9.14 2.21 35.21
CA PRO A 175 8.50 3.53 35.38
C PRO A 175 9.25 4.47 36.33
N ALA A 176 10.12 3.94 37.20
CA ALA A 176 10.88 4.72 38.18
C ALA A 176 12.27 5.14 37.70
N LYS A 177 12.72 4.71 36.50
CA LYS A 177 14.05 5.01 35.97
C LYS A 177 13.97 5.68 34.60
N GLU A 178 14.97 6.50 34.31
CA GLU A 178 15.13 7.06 32.96
C GLU A 178 15.59 5.98 31.97
N GLY A 179 15.16 6.15 30.72
CA GLY A 179 15.44 5.22 29.62
C GLY A 179 14.29 4.27 29.32
N GLY A 180 14.41 3.52 28.22
CA GLY A 180 13.33 2.66 27.75
C GLY A 180 13.52 2.16 26.33
N ALA A 181 12.48 1.52 25.81
CA ALA A 181 12.44 1.12 24.40
C ALA A 181 12.02 2.31 23.55
N LEU A 182 12.79 2.60 22.49
CA LEU A 182 12.42 3.65 21.56
C LEU A 182 11.41 3.12 20.55
N TYR A 183 10.43 3.94 20.24
CA TYR A 183 9.40 3.65 19.28
C TYR A 183 9.24 4.87 18.38
N THR A 184 9.34 4.67 17.07
CA THR A 184 9.28 5.79 16.12
C THR A 184 8.14 5.60 15.15
N VAL A 185 7.41 6.68 14.92
CA VAL A 185 6.38 6.79 13.90
C VAL A 185 6.87 7.78 12.87
N ARG A 186 7.03 7.35 11.62
CA ARG A 186 7.37 8.22 10.50
C ARG A 186 6.10 8.74 9.86
N ILE A 187 6.04 10.06 9.67
CA ILE A 187 5.01 10.73 8.87
C ILE A 187 5.66 11.19 7.57
N ASP A 188 5.36 10.51 6.47
CA ASP A 188 5.70 10.96 5.13
C ASP A 188 4.61 11.95 4.68
N SER A 189 5.00 13.20 4.47
CA SER A 189 4.06 14.31 4.43
C SER A 189 4.09 15.07 3.11
N GLN A 190 2.91 15.30 2.54
CA GLN A 190 2.68 16.27 1.47
C GLN A 190 1.63 17.26 1.97
N TYR A 191 2.06 18.50 2.23
CA TYR A 191 1.18 19.57 2.70
C TYR A 191 0.87 20.56 1.58
N ASP A 192 -0.38 21.02 1.51
CA ASP A 192 -0.73 22.15 0.64
C ASP A 192 -0.29 23.50 1.25
N VAL A 193 -0.63 24.59 0.56
CA VAL A 193 -0.33 25.96 1.01
C VAL A 193 -0.98 26.31 2.34
N ASP A 194 -2.10 25.64 2.68
CA ASP A 194 -2.86 25.81 3.90
C ASP A 194 -2.41 24.85 5.02
N GLY A 195 -1.39 24.01 4.76
CA GLY A 195 -0.84 23.07 5.74
C GLY A 195 -1.66 21.78 5.91
N ARG A 196 -2.60 21.49 5.00
CA ARG A 196 -3.42 20.27 5.02
C ARG A 196 -2.68 19.10 4.38
N CYS A 197 -2.84 17.94 4.99
CA CYS A 197 -2.33 16.68 4.49
C CYS A 197 -3.02 16.28 3.17
N HIS A 198 -2.20 16.12 2.13
CA HIS A 198 -2.61 15.73 0.79
C HIS A 198 -1.65 14.73 0.15
N PRO A 199 -1.61 13.49 0.65
CA PRO A 199 -1.97 12.96 1.94
C PRO A 199 -0.72 12.97 2.80
N CYS A 200 -0.89 12.59 4.06
CA CYS A 200 0.22 12.19 4.90
C CYS A 200 0.10 10.70 5.17
N GLU A 201 1.21 9.97 5.04
CA GLU A 201 1.28 8.54 5.33
C GLU A 201 1.97 8.33 6.66
N ILE A 202 1.41 7.45 7.49
CA ILE A 202 2.03 7.04 8.74
C ILE A 202 2.58 5.64 8.59
N THR A 203 3.89 5.51 8.83
CA THR A 203 4.59 4.22 8.88
C THR A 203 5.24 4.03 10.24
N GLU A 204 5.01 2.87 10.86
CA GLU A 204 5.74 2.49 12.07
C GLU A 204 7.20 2.14 11.74
N GLN A 205 8.13 2.80 12.41
CA GLN A 205 9.56 2.50 12.39
C GLN A 205 9.97 2.03 13.78
N TYR A 206 9.71 0.75 14.03
CA TYR A 206 10.04 0.09 15.28
C TYR A 206 11.05 -1.03 15.05
N ASP A 207 12.11 -1.01 15.85
CA ASP A 207 13.11 -2.09 15.89
C ASP A 207 12.84 -2.98 17.11
N PRO A 208 12.32 -4.20 16.95
CA PRO A 208 12.08 -5.10 18.08
C PRO A 208 13.38 -5.67 18.68
N TYR A 209 14.52 -5.53 18.00
CA TYR A 209 15.81 -6.08 18.42
C TYR A 209 16.70 -5.06 19.15
N GLN A 210 16.09 -4.03 19.71
CA GLN A 210 16.80 -3.02 20.50
C GLN A 210 17.51 -3.67 21.70
N GLN A 211 18.74 -3.22 21.94
CA GLN A 211 19.41 -3.54 23.20
C GLN A 211 18.74 -2.72 24.30
N LEU A 212 17.99 -3.42 25.14
CA LEU A 212 17.36 -2.82 26.29
C LEU A 212 18.36 -2.73 27.43
N PRO A 213 18.25 -1.72 28.30
CA PRO A 213 19.03 -1.68 29.52
C PRO A 213 18.93 -3.03 30.24
N PRO A 214 20.04 -3.57 30.77
CA PRO A 214 20.00 -4.82 31.53
C PRO A 214 18.89 -4.66 32.56
N ALA A 215 18.00 -5.65 32.62
CA ALA A 215 16.92 -5.70 33.59
C ALA A 215 17.53 -5.82 34.99
N GLY A 216 18.04 -4.70 35.51
CA GLY A 216 18.53 -4.55 36.86
C GLY A 216 17.33 -4.66 37.76
N LEU A 217 16.96 -5.91 38.03
CA LEU A 217 15.79 -6.36 38.78
C LEU A 217 14.53 -5.67 38.25
N SER A 218 13.86 -6.30 37.28
CA SER A 218 12.48 -6.00 36.91
C SER A 218 11.56 -6.26 38.10
N GLY A 219 11.66 -5.42 39.13
CA GLY A 219 10.76 -5.34 40.26
C GLY A 219 9.49 -4.64 39.79
N ILE A 220 8.73 -5.30 38.92
CA ILE A 220 7.33 -4.96 38.75
C ILE A 220 6.55 -6.07 39.41
N ALA A 221 5.86 -5.72 40.49
CA ALA A 221 4.93 -6.58 41.23
C ALA A 221 3.72 -7.06 40.40
N SER A 222 3.74 -6.90 39.07
CA SER A 222 2.66 -7.27 38.15
C SER A 222 3.09 -8.44 37.28
N ARG A 223 2.20 -9.42 37.08
CA ARG A 223 2.43 -10.68 36.34
C ARG A 223 2.71 -10.51 34.83
N ALA A 224 2.82 -9.29 34.31
CA ALA A 224 2.96 -8.99 32.88
C ALA A 224 4.42 -8.74 32.48
N THR A 225 4.89 -9.41 31.41
CA THR A 225 6.23 -9.19 30.83
C THR A 225 6.35 -7.80 30.22
N LEU A 226 7.57 -7.27 30.06
CA LEU A 226 7.82 -5.99 29.39
C LEU A 226 7.18 -5.95 27.98
N ASP A 227 7.38 -7.01 27.20
CA ASP A 227 6.81 -7.17 25.87
C ASP A 227 5.27 -7.12 25.88
N SER A 228 4.62 -7.77 26.85
CA SER A 228 3.16 -7.73 26.97
C SER A 228 2.63 -6.34 27.30
N ARG A 229 3.31 -5.60 28.19
CA ARG A 229 2.97 -4.20 28.52
C ARG A 229 3.14 -3.29 27.31
N PHE A 230 4.26 -3.43 26.61
CA PHE A 230 4.55 -2.68 25.40
C PHE A 230 3.53 -2.94 24.30
N THR A 231 3.20 -4.21 24.03
CA THR A 231 2.22 -4.61 23.01
C THR A 231 0.81 -4.10 23.35
N ALA A 232 0.41 -4.19 24.62
CA ALA A 232 -0.87 -3.66 25.09
C ALA A 232 -0.94 -2.14 24.92
N ALA A 233 0.12 -1.42 25.31
CA ALA A 233 0.22 0.03 25.13
C ALA A 233 0.17 0.42 23.64
N ARG A 234 0.95 -0.24 22.78
CA ARG A 234 0.93 0.02 21.34
C ARG A 234 -0.46 -0.21 20.74
N SER A 235 -1.16 -1.26 21.17
CA SER A 235 -2.52 -1.56 20.71
C SER A 235 -3.52 -0.49 21.18
N ALA A 236 -3.41 -0.01 22.43
CA ALA A 236 -4.25 1.06 22.95
C ALA A 236 -4.01 2.40 22.23
N ALA A 237 -2.74 2.73 21.95
CA ALA A 237 -2.39 3.90 21.14
C ALA A 237 -3.02 3.80 19.74
N TYR A 238 -2.91 2.64 19.11
CA TYR A 238 -3.49 2.39 17.78
C TYR A 238 -5.02 2.56 17.76
N GLU A 239 -5.75 1.98 18.71
CA GLU A 239 -7.21 2.14 18.77
C GLU A 239 -7.63 3.60 19.04
N THR A 240 -6.85 4.33 19.84
CA THR A 240 -7.08 5.77 20.07
C THR A 240 -6.85 6.57 18.78
N MET A 241 -5.73 6.35 18.09
CA MET A 241 -5.46 6.98 16.79
C MET A 241 -6.56 6.67 15.79
N ARG A 242 -7.05 5.42 15.76
CA ARG A 242 -8.15 5.03 14.90
C ARG A 242 -9.40 5.84 15.21
N ALA A 243 -9.83 5.88 16.47
CA ALA A 243 -11.03 6.63 16.86
C ALA A 243 -10.95 8.12 16.45
N ASP A 244 -9.77 8.73 16.59
CA ASP A 244 -9.58 10.16 16.33
C ASP A 244 -9.40 10.49 14.84
N LEU A 245 -8.73 9.61 14.09
CA LEU A 245 -8.27 9.90 12.73
C LEU A 245 -9.00 9.12 11.63
N GLU A 246 -9.85 8.14 11.94
CA GLU A 246 -10.57 7.32 10.94
C GLU A 246 -11.38 8.17 9.95
N ARG A 247 -11.97 9.26 10.40
CA ARG A 247 -12.71 10.21 9.53
C ARG A 247 -11.83 10.96 8.53
N HIS A 248 -10.53 11.06 8.81
CA HIS A 248 -9.53 11.71 7.97
C HIS A 248 -8.78 10.71 7.11
N LEU A 249 -9.04 9.42 7.25
CA LEU A 249 -8.52 8.43 6.32
C LEU A 249 -8.99 8.76 4.91
N ARG A 250 -8.14 8.45 3.95
CA ARG A 250 -8.48 8.51 2.54
C ARG A 250 -9.84 7.82 2.31
N PRO A 251 -10.75 8.40 1.52
CA PRO A 251 -12.01 7.75 1.18
C PRO A 251 -11.78 6.31 0.71
N GLY A 252 -12.62 5.39 1.23
CA GLY A 252 -12.59 3.96 0.88
C GLY A 252 -11.48 3.13 1.53
N SER A 253 -10.59 3.74 2.32
CA SER A 253 -9.60 3.04 3.13
C SER A 253 -10.10 2.68 4.53
N VAL A 254 -9.44 1.71 5.16
CA VAL A 254 -9.67 1.29 6.54
C VAL A 254 -8.37 1.37 7.31
N PHE A 255 -8.44 1.67 8.61
CA PHE A 255 -7.23 1.76 9.43
C PHE A 255 -6.46 0.43 9.39
N SER A 256 -5.21 0.48 8.91
CA SER A 256 -4.35 -0.69 8.71
C SER A 256 -3.64 -1.06 10.00
N ILE A 257 -3.88 -2.29 10.47
CA ILE A 257 -3.24 -2.83 11.67
C ILE A 257 -1.77 -3.17 11.32
N PRO A 258 -0.79 -2.68 12.09
CA PRO A 258 0.61 -3.05 11.92
C PRO A 258 0.79 -4.57 12.05
N PRO A 259 1.64 -5.19 11.23
CA PRO A 259 1.90 -6.62 11.34
C PRO A 259 2.51 -6.96 12.71
N THR A 260 2.22 -8.16 13.20
CA THR A 260 2.86 -8.70 14.40
C THR A 260 4.37 -8.78 14.19
N GLN A 261 5.12 -8.22 15.13
CA GLN A 261 6.59 -8.21 15.09
C GLN A 261 7.17 -9.16 16.14
N ALA A 262 8.50 -9.36 16.11
CA ALA A 262 9.20 -10.07 17.17
C ALA A 262 9.01 -9.38 18.53
N ALA A 263 9.13 -10.16 19.61
CA ALA A 263 9.02 -9.63 20.97
C ALA A 263 10.10 -8.56 21.23
N LEU A 264 9.74 -7.53 21.97
CA LEU A 264 10.63 -6.43 22.35
C LEU A 264 11.89 -6.96 23.09
N GLY A 265 13.07 -6.59 22.59
CA GLY A 265 14.36 -7.04 23.14
C GLY A 265 14.82 -8.40 22.62
N SER A 266 14.18 -8.93 21.57
CA SER A 266 14.64 -10.17 20.93
C SER A 266 16.08 -10.04 20.43
N PRO A 267 16.88 -11.11 20.41
CA PRO A 267 18.19 -11.08 19.79
C PRO A 267 18.06 -10.83 18.28
N ARG A 268 18.91 -9.96 17.73
CA ARG A 268 18.91 -9.66 16.29
C ARG A 268 19.18 -10.95 15.50
N PRO A 269 18.39 -11.25 14.44
CA PRO A 269 18.62 -12.41 13.60
C PRO A 269 20.01 -12.35 12.97
N ARG A 270 20.69 -13.49 12.86
CA ARG A 270 21.96 -13.55 12.14
C ARG A 270 21.71 -13.26 10.65
N PRO A 271 22.60 -12.52 9.96
CA PRO A 271 22.48 -12.33 8.51
C PRO A 271 22.41 -13.70 7.85
N MET A 272 21.35 -13.97 7.07
CA MET A 272 21.36 -15.16 6.23
C MET A 272 22.42 -14.94 5.14
N PRO A 273 23.29 -15.93 4.87
CA PRO A 273 24.16 -15.87 3.70
C PRO A 273 23.29 -15.65 2.46
N MET A 274 23.61 -14.65 1.64
CA MET A 274 22.94 -14.51 0.35
C MET A 274 23.20 -15.79 -0.45
N PRO A 275 22.17 -16.45 -1.00
CA PRO A 275 22.39 -17.54 -1.94
C PRO A 275 23.15 -16.95 -3.12
N VAL A 276 24.34 -17.50 -3.37
CA VAL A 276 25.11 -17.18 -4.58
C VAL A 276 24.33 -17.80 -5.74
N THR A 277 23.61 -16.97 -6.50
CA THR A 277 23.01 -17.33 -7.79
C THR A 277 23.93 -16.92 -8.93
#